data_AF-A0A925M270-F1
#
_entry.id   AF-A0A925M270-F1
#
_cell.length_a   1.000
_cell.length_b   1.000
_cell.length_c   1.000
_cell.angle_alpha   90.00
_cell.angle_beta   90.00
_cell.angle_gamma   90.00
#
_symmetry.space_group_name_H-M   'P 1'
#
loop_
_entity.id
_entity.type
_entity.pdbx_description
1 polymer ?
#
loop_
_entity_poly.entity_id
_entity_poly.type
_entity_poly.pdbx_seq_one_letter_code
_entity_poly.pdbx_strand_id
1 'polypeptide(L)'
;FTCGSDSLVARTVGHAEGTRTPDGRKTRAYYGHRDPGNGVWNLGSFSFQHCREAYYHCSTPEEADAHQLRRLQVQNAVLQRRAAAMQLQITLAEALNGIDLANQAPLAALGDQGYLDRLLQVKQKGLNGQDAILEARVWSYWSPQKKRWDAPGLGNIETSIRHDQERRMLAIARAMTMAQQQLAGLPAQRSLNLLKLQPEAVNPYSFSRQRSDYLWWDAGYWDAKLHQQRQIPLDSDPAYDRGFANGSNF
;
A
#
# COMPACT_ATOMS: atom_id res chain seq x y z
N PHE A 1 -11.17 -8.87 -3.98
CA PHE A 1 -11.70 -7.86 -4.91
C PHE A 1 -13.22 -7.70 -4.84
N THR A 2 -13.97 -8.58 -4.16
CA THR A 2 -15.41 -8.39 -3.91
C THR A 2 -15.70 -7.09 -3.15
N CYS A 3 -16.84 -6.47 -3.38
CA CYS A 3 -17.28 -5.21 -2.74
C CYS A 3 -16.53 -3.93 -3.19
N GLY A 4 -15.87 -3.94 -4.35
CA GLY A 4 -15.34 -2.71 -4.96
C GLY A 4 -14.37 -1.95 -4.04
N SER A 5 -14.66 -0.66 -3.82
CA SER A 5 -13.91 0.22 -2.91
C SER A 5 -13.87 -0.28 -1.46
N ASP A 6 -14.77 -1.16 -1.03
CA ASP A 6 -14.75 -1.73 0.32
C ASP A 6 -14.17 -3.15 0.37
N SER A 7 -13.60 -3.59 -0.75
CA SER A 7 -12.90 -4.87 -0.83
C SER A 7 -11.71 -4.93 0.15
N LEU A 8 -11.35 -6.14 0.57
CA LEU A 8 -10.14 -6.37 1.36
C LEU A 8 -8.90 -5.73 0.69
N VAL A 9 -8.80 -5.81 -0.63
CA VAL A 9 -7.69 -5.21 -1.40
C VAL A 9 -7.68 -3.69 -1.25
N ALA A 10 -8.83 -3.03 -1.39
CA ALA A 10 -8.92 -1.58 -1.23
C ALA A 10 -8.57 -1.15 0.21
N ARG A 11 -8.98 -1.92 1.22
CA ARG A 11 -8.63 -1.67 2.61
C ARG A 11 -7.15 -1.84 2.89
N THR A 12 -6.54 -2.93 2.43
CA THR A 12 -5.12 -3.23 2.72
C THR A 12 -4.18 -2.36 1.93
N VAL A 13 -4.38 -2.24 0.61
CA VAL A 13 -3.56 -1.36 -0.24
C VAL A 13 -3.79 0.09 0.14
N GLY A 14 -5.04 0.51 0.38
CA GLY A 14 -5.32 1.87 0.83
C GLY A 14 -4.74 2.21 2.19
N HIS A 15 -4.64 1.25 3.11
CA HIS A 15 -3.92 1.50 4.35
C HIS A 15 -2.40 1.63 4.10
N ALA A 16 -1.82 0.84 3.20
CA ALA A 16 -0.41 0.97 2.82
C ALA A 16 -0.08 2.30 2.09
N GLU A 17 -1.02 2.82 1.28
CA GLU A 17 -0.94 4.17 0.69
C GLU A 17 -1.09 5.29 1.74
N GLY A 18 -1.78 4.98 2.84
CA GLY A 18 -2.22 5.95 3.85
C GLY A 18 -3.49 6.70 3.46
N THR A 19 -4.26 6.21 2.50
CA THR A 19 -5.58 6.72 2.12
C THR A 19 -6.69 6.11 2.98
N ARG A 20 -6.42 4.98 3.66
CA ARG A 20 -7.33 4.34 4.61
C ARG A 20 -6.69 4.08 5.97
N THR A 21 -7.53 3.99 6.99
CA THR A 21 -7.16 3.48 8.32
C THR A 21 -7.15 1.94 8.32
N PRO A 22 -6.53 1.27 9.32
CA PRO A 22 -6.50 -0.19 9.39
C PRO A 22 -7.90 -0.85 9.38
N ASP A 23 -8.88 -0.22 10.02
CA ASP A 23 -10.27 -0.68 10.09
C ASP A 23 -11.07 -0.41 8.79
N GLY A 24 -10.46 0.24 7.80
CA GLY A 24 -11.00 0.44 6.45
C GLY A 24 -11.66 1.78 6.20
N ARG A 25 -11.74 2.68 7.19
CA ARG A 25 -12.29 4.04 7.01
C ARG A 25 -11.40 4.87 6.08
N LYS A 26 -12.04 5.78 5.34
CA LYS A 26 -11.38 6.71 4.42
C LYS A 26 -10.69 7.83 5.23
N THR A 27 -9.47 8.16 4.87
CA THR A 27 -8.74 9.32 5.43
C THR A 27 -8.94 10.55 4.54
N ARG A 28 -8.40 11.71 4.92
CA ARG A 28 -8.37 12.89 4.04
C ARG A 28 -7.71 12.60 2.69
N ALA A 29 -6.61 11.84 2.68
CA ALA A 29 -5.86 11.54 1.47
C ALA A 29 -6.65 10.72 0.43
N TYR A 30 -7.69 10.00 0.86
CA TYR A 30 -8.64 9.30 -0.03
C TYR A 30 -9.34 10.28 -0.98
N TYR A 31 -9.72 11.45 -0.48
CA TYR A 31 -10.46 12.45 -1.23
C TYR A 31 -9.57 13.33 -2.11
N GLY A 32 -8.25 13.11 -2.07
CA GLY A 32 -7.31 13.90 -2.85
C GLY A 32 -6.06 14.26 -2.09
N HIS A 33 -4.90 14.08 -2.73
CA HIS A 33 -3.65 14.67 -2.27
C HIS A 33 -2.69 14.86 -3.46
N ARG A 34 -1.73 15.77 -3.30
CA ARG A 34 -0.58 15.85 -4.23
C ARG A 34 0.57 15.02 -3.70
N ASP A 35 1.23 14.28 -4.57
CA ASP A 35 2.50 13.64 -4.24
C ASP A 35 3.61 14.70 -4.20
N PRO A 36 4.36 14.84 -3.08
CA PRO A 36 5.48 15.78 -2.99
C PRO A 36 6.59 15.53 -4.03
N GLY A 37 6.72 14.30 -4.52
CA GLY A 37 7.79 13.90 -5.44
C GLY A 37 7.56 14.28 -6.90
N ASN A 38 6.31 14.34 -7.36
CA ASN A 38 5.98 14.66 -8.77
C ASN A 38 4.88 15.73 -8.93
N GLY A 39 4.24 16.17 -7.84
CA GLY A 39 3.19 17.18 -7.83
C GLY A 39 1.84 16.72 -8.41
N VAL A 40 1.70 15.45 -8.79
CA VAL A 40 0.51 14.87 -9.42
C VAL A 40 -0.59 14.67 -8.39
N TRP A 41 -1.84 14.89 -8.82
CA TRP A 41 -3.03 14.70 -8.01
C TRP A 41 -3.45 13.23 -7.97
N ASN A 42 -3.54 12.67 -6.78
CA ASN A 42 -3.92 11.30 -6.50
C ASN A 42 -5.31 11.24 -5.87
N LEU A 43 -6.10 10.22 -6.23
CA LEU A 43 -7.48 10.07 -5.77
C LEU A 43 -7.82 8.62 -5.41
N GLY A 44 -8.72 8.42 -4.44
CA GLY A 44 -9.21 7.10 -4.05
C GLY A 44 -8.32 6.34 -3.08
N SER A 45 -8.69 5.08 -2.82
CA SER A 45 -7.98 4.14 -1.96
C SER A 45 -6.58 3.85 -2.48
N PHE A 46 -6.40 3.85 -3.79
CA PHE A 46 -5.15 3.40 -4.41
C PHE A 46 -4.22 4.52 -4.83
N SER A 47 -4.52 5.77 -4.44
CA SER A 47 -3.77 6.96 -4.87
C SER A 47 -3.70 7.07 -6.40
N PHE A 48 -4.83 6.87 -7.08
CA PHE A 48 -4.87 6.81 -8.55
C PHE A 48 -4.55 8.18 -9.16
N GLN A 49 -3.50 8.23 -9.97
CA GLN A 49 -2.94 9.47 -10.53
C GLN A 49 -3.43 9.81 -11.95
N HIS A 50 -4.18 8.91 -12.58
CA HIS A 50 -4.50 9.00 -14.02
C HIS A 50 -5.87 9.64 -14.30
N CYS A 51 -6.56 10.19 -13.30
CA CYS A 51 -7.91 10.77 -13.50
C CYS A 51 -7.97 11.90 -14.53
N ARG A 52 -6.84 12.58 -14.79
CA ARG A 52 -6.76 13.67 -15.76
C ARG A 52 -6.52 13.19 -17.20
N GLU A 53 -6.20 11.91 -17.39
CA GLU A 53 -6.02 11.37 -18.74
C GLU A 53 -7.38 11.13 -19.39
N ALA A 54 -7.47 11.46 -20.69
CA ALA A 54 -8.70 11.39 -21.46
C ALA A 54 -9.36 10.00 -21.44
N TYR A 55 -8.56 8.95 -21.31
CA TYR A 55 -9.04 7.56 -21.25
C TYR A 55 -9.77 7.24 -19.95
N TYR A 56 -9.34 7.81 -18.82
CA TYR A 56 -9.89 7.46 -17.51
C TYR A 56 -10.98 8.42 -17.06
N HIS A 57 -10.75 9.74 -17.16
CA HIS A 57 -11.69 10.79 -16.73
C HIS A 57 -12.49 10.42 -15.46
N CYS A 58 -11.84 10.52 -14.29
CA CYS A 58 -12.53 10.39 -13.01
C CYS A 58 -12.67 11.73 -12.29
N SER A 59 -13.85 11.94 -11.71
CA SER A 59 -14.24 13.11 -10.93
C SER A 59 -14.45 12.80 -9.44
N THR A 60 -14.56 11.51 -9.10
CA THR A 60 -14.77 11.03 -7.72
C THR A 60 -13.74 9.96 -7.30
N PRO A 61 -13.44 9.84 -6.00
CA PRO A 61 -12.64 8.74 -5.46
C PRO A 61 -13.15 7.34 -5.80
N GLU A 62 -14.46 7.16 -5.89
CA GLU A 62 -15.10 5.89 -6.24
C GLU A 62 -14.86 5.52 -7.71
N GLU A 63 -14.91 6.48 -8.63
CA GLU A 63 -14.53 6.26 -10.04
C GLU A 63 -13.04 5.91 -10.16
N ALA A 64 -12.17 6.65 -9.45
CA ALA A 64 -10.75 6.38 -9.39
C ALA A 64 -10.46 4.95 -8.87
N ASP A 65 -11.14 4.54 -7.80
CA ASP A 65 -11.07 3.18 -7.28
C ASP A 65 -11.56 2.15 -8.29
N ALA A 66 -12.66 2.42 -9.01
CA ALA A 66 -13.18 1.49 -10.03
C ALA A 66 -12.17 1.27 -11.17
N HIS A 67 -11.50 2.33 -11.65
CA HIS A 67 -10.45 2.21 -12.65
C HIS A 67 -9.25 1.43 -12.12
N GLN A 68 -8.79 1.76 -10.92
CA GLN A 68 -7.60 1.11 -10.38
C GLN A 68 -7.85 -0.33 -9.95
N LEU A 69 -9.02 -0.66 -9.43
CA LEU A 69 -9.44 -2.04 -9.15
C LEU A 69 -9.43 -2.89 -10.42
N ARG A 70 -9.96 -2.39 -11.53
CA ARG A 70 -9.91 -3.10 -12.83
C ARG A 70 -8.46 -3.39 -13.24
N ARG A 71 -7.56 -2.41 -13.11
CA ARG A 71 -6.13 -2.59 -13.38
C ARG A 71 -5.51 -3.64 -12.46
N LEU A 72 -5.74 -3.54 -11.16
CA LEU A 72 -5.19 -4.46 -10.16
C LEU A 72 -5.74 -5.88 -10.31
N GLN A 73 -6.99 -6.05 -10.79
CA GLN A 73 -7.53 -7.38 -11.12
C GLN A 73 -6.75 -8.04 -12.25
N VAL A 74 -6.43 -7.28 -13.32
CA VAL A 74 -5.60 -7.78 -14.42
C VAL A 74 -4.19 -8.11 -13.94
N GLN A 75 -3.57 -7.24 -13.16
CA GLN A 75 -2.23 -7.48 -12.59
C GLN A 75 -2.22 -8.68 -11.62
N ASN A 76 -3.26 -8.84 -10.81
CA ASN A 76 -3.43 -10.02 -9.96
C ASN A 76 -3.56 -11.30 -10.80
N ALA A 77 -4.30 -11.29 -11.90
CA ALA A 77 -4.38 -12.45 -12.78
C ALA A 77 -3.01 -12.82 -13.36
N VAL A 78 -2.15 -11.85 -13.67
CA VAL A 78 -0.75 -12.10 -14.07
C VAL A 78 0.03 -12.75 -12.93
N LEU A 79 -0.05 -12.21 -11.70
CA LEU A 79 0.60 -12.79 -10.53
C LEU A 79 0.17 -14.24 -10.29
N GLN A 80 -1.13 -14.53 -10.32
CA GLN A 80 -1.66 -15.89 -10.12
C GLN A 80 -1.15 -16.86 -11.19
N ARG A 81 -1.16 -16.46 -12.47
CA ARG A 81 -0.63 -17.30 -13.55
C ARG A 81 0.87 -17.58 -13.38
N ARG A 82 1.66 -16.58 -13.00
CA ARG A 82 3.10 -16.74 -12.76
C ARG A 82 3.38 -17.64 -11.55
N ALA A 83 2.66 -17.46 -10.45
CA ALA A 83 2.77 -18.32 -9.27
C ALA A 83 2.45 -19.78 -9.63
N ALA A 84 1.38 -20.03 -10.40
CA ALA A 84 1.01 -21.36 -10.87
C ALA A 84 2.08 -21.98 -11.79
N ALA A 85 2.64 -21.20 -12.73
CA ALA A 85 3.72 -21.67 -13.61
C ALA A 85 5.00 -22.05 -12.84
N MET A 86 5.26 -21.38 -11.72
CA MET A 86 6.36 -21.68 -10.80
C MET A 86 6.04 -22.79 -9.79
N GLN A 87 4.80 -23.32 -9.79
CA GLN A 87 4.28 -24.20 -8.75
C GLN A 87 4.42 -23.60 -7.33
N LEU A 88 4.44 -22.27 -7.24
CA LEU A 88 4.60 -21.53 -5.99
C LEU A 88 3.23 -21.33 -5.35
N GLN A 89 3.00 -22.00 -4.22
CA GLN A 89 1.86 -21.71 -3.36
C GLN A 89 2.11 -20.39 -2.62
N ILE A 90 1.19 -19.45 -2.78
CA ILE A 90 1.22 -18.15 -2.11
C ILE A 90 0.06 -18.03 -1.12
N THR A 91 0.36 -17.52 0.06
CA THR A 91 -0.60 -17.14 1.08
C THR A 91 -1.35 -15.87 0.69
N LEU A 92 -2.46 -15.58 1.37
CA LEU A 92 -3.18 -14.32 1.18
C LEU A 92 -2.30 -13.09 1.47
N ALA A 93 -1.43 -13.16 2.47
CA ALA A 93 -0.51 -12.06 2.81
C ALA A 93 0.52 -11.82 1.71
N GLU A 94 1.10 -12.89 1.16
CA GLU A 94 2.03 -12.80 0.02
C GLU A 94 1.32 -12.24 -1.22
N ALA A 95 0.08 -12.67 -1.50
CA ALA A 95 -0.72 -12.17 -2.62
C ALA A 95 -1.06 -10.68 -2.49
N LEU A 96 -1.50 -10.22 -1.32
CA LEU A 96 -1.84 -8.81 -1.08
C LEU A 96 -0.61 -7.91 -1.17
N ASN A 97 0.55 -8.37 -0.71
CA ASN A 97 1.81 -7.65 -0.90
C ASN A 97 2.23 -7.57 -2.37
N GLY A 98 2.01 -8.62 -3.15
CA GLY A 98 2.24 -8.59 -4.60
C GLY A 98 1.32 -7.61 -5.33
N ILE A 99 0.03 -7.55 -4.95
CA ILE A 99 -0.94 -6.59 -5.49
C ILE A 99 -0.56 -5.16 -5.11
N ASP A 100 -0.17 -4.93 -3.87
CA ASP A 100 0.28 -3.62 -3.40
C ASP A 100 1.53 -3.15 -4.12
N LEU A 101 2.53 -4.01 -4.29
CA LEU A 101 3.72 -3.68 -5.07
C LEU A 101 3.36 -3.42 -6.55
N ALA A 102 2.37 -4.12 -7.11
CA ALA A 102 1.90 -3.85 -8.47
C ALA A 102 1.17 -2.50 -8.59
N ASN A 103 0.56 -2.01 -7.50
CA ASN A 103 0.02 -0.64 -7.41
C ASN A 103 1.15 0.39 -7.41
N GLN A 104 2.17 0.17 -6.57
CA GLN A 104 3.27 1.10 -6.33
C GLN A 104 4.29 1.15 -7.48
N ALA A 105 4.71 -0.01 -7.97
CA ALA A 105 5.79 -0.19 -8.94
C ALA A 105 5.53 -1.44 -9.81
N PRO A 106 4.71 -1.33 -10.87
CA PRO A 106 4.29 -2.47 -11.69
C PRO A 106 5.45 -3.35 -12.20
N LEU A 107 6.59 -2.76 -12.57
CA LEU A 107 7.76 -3.52 -13.04
C LEU A 107 8.40 -4.36 -11.92
N ALA A 108 8.50 -3.82 -10.70
CA ALA A 108 9.02 -4.57 -9.56
C ALA A 108 8.12 -5.76 -9.19
N ALA A 109 6.81 -5.62 -9.34
CA ALA A 109 5.88 -6.72 -9.07
C ALA A 109 5.80 -7.75 -10.20
N LEU A 110 5.71 -7.30 -11.46
CA LEU A 110 5.29 -8.12 -12.60
C LEU A 110 6.41 -8.43 -13.59
N GLY A 111 7.56 -7.77 -13.50
CA GLY A 111 8.70 -7.97 -14.40
C GLY A 111 9.50 -9.23 -14.07
N ASP A 112 10.50 -9.49 -14.91
CA ASP A 112 11.49 -10.54 -14.66
C ASP A 112 12.34 -10.20 -13.43
N GLN A 113 12.62 -11.21 -12.61
CA GLN A 113 13.16 -11.03 -11.26
C GLN A 113 12.30 -10.13 -10.36
N GLY A 114 11.01 -10.04 -10.67
CA GLY A 114 10.02 -9.34 -9.86
C GLY A 114 9.64 -10.12 -8.61
N TYR A 115 8.59 -9.66 -7.94
CA TYR A 115 8.20 -10.12 -6.60
C TYR A 115 8.10 -11.64 -6.45
N LEU A 116 7.42 -12.34 -7.36
CA LEU A 116 7.25 -13.79 -7.24
C LEU A 116 8.55 -14.57 -7.45
N ASP A 117 9.42 -14.11 -8.34
CA ASP A 117 10.74 -14.71 -8.55
C ASP A 117 11.58 -14.56 -7.28
N ARG A 118 11.56 -13.38 -6.67
CA ARG A 118 12.27 -13.11 -5.41
C ARG A 118 11.67 -13.90 -4.25
N LEU A 119 10.34 -13.97 -4.17
CA LEU A 119 9.64 -14.74 -3.15
C LEU A 119 10.00 -16.23 -3.21
N LEU A 120 10.04 -16.81 -4.41
CA LEU A 120 10.50 -18.18 -4.61
C LEU A 120 11.95 -18.35 -4.14
N GLN A 121 12.85 -17.45 -4.57
CA GLN A 121 14.27 -17.50 -4.20
C GLN A 121 14.50 -17.44 -2.69
N VAL A 122 13.79 -16.57 -1.97
CA VAL A 122 13.95 -16.45 -0.52
C VAL A 122 13.33 -17.62 0.23
N LYS A 123 12.19 -18.17 -0.25
CA LYS A 123 11.58 -19.38 0.33
C LYS A 123 12.46 -20.61 0.15
N GLN A 124 13.14 -20.74 -1.01
CA GLN A 124 14.14 -21.78 -1.22
C GLN A 124 15.35 -21.67 -0.29
N LYS A 125 15.64 -20.46 0.23
CA LYS A 125 16.65 -20.22 1.26
C LYS A 125 16.14 -20.42 2.69
N GLY A 126 14.90 -20.88 2.85
CA GLY A 126 14.29 -21.15 4.15
C GLY A 126 13.62 -19.95 4.83
N LEU A 127 13.58 -18.77 4.19
CA LEU A 127 12.81 -17.64 4.71
C LEU A 127 11.31 -17.88 4.52
N ASN A 128 10.50 -17.42 5.47
CA ASN A 128 9.06 -17.56 5.43
C ASN A 128 8.37 -16.34 6.06
N GLY A 129 7.04 -16.31 6.03
CA GLY A 129 6.24 -15.27 6.68
C GLY A 129 6.58 -13.86 6.19
N GLN A 130 6.68 -12.93 7.14
CA GLN A 130 6.95 -11.52 6.86
C GLN A 130 8.37 -11.29 6.32
N ASP A 131 9.35 -12.05 6.79
CA ASP A 131 10.75 -11.92 6.32
C ASP A 131 10.88 -12.25 4.83
N ALA A 132 10.23 -13.33 4.39
CA ALA A 132 10.18 -13.68 2.97
C ALA A 132 9.49 -12.60 2.14
N ILE A 133 8.39 -12.04 2.62
CA ILE A 133 7.67 -10.96 1.93
C ILE A 133 8.55 -9.72 1.83
N LEU A 134 9.16 -9.27 2.94
CA LEU A 134 9.97 -8.06 2.97
C LEU A 134 11.19 -8.19 2.05
N GLU A 135 11.95 -9.28 2.17
CA GLU A 135 13.09 -9.52 1.29
C GLU A 135 12.66 -9.56 -0.18
N ALA A 136 11.55 -10.25 -0.49
CA ALA A 136 11.05 -10.30 -1.86
C ALA A 136 10.72 -8.91 -2.40
N ARG A 137 9.99 -8.09 -1.62
CA ARG A 137 9.63 -6.72 -2.00
C ARG A 137 10.84 -5.81 -2.22
N VAL A 138 11.84 -5.89 -1.34
CA VAL A 138 13.06 -5.08 -1.46
C VAL A 138 13.86 -5.49 -2.70
N TRP A 139 14.14 -6.78 -2.86
CA TRP A 139 14.96 -7.29 -3.95
C TRP A 139 14.30 -7.19 -5.33
N SER A 140 12.99 -6.97 -5.39
CA SER A 140 12.28 -6.63 -6.64
C SER A 140 12.72 -5.30 -7.26
N TYR A 141 13.33 -4.41 -6.48
CA TYR A 141 13.89 -3.15 -6.99
C TYR A 141 15.33 -3.28 -7.46
N TRP A 142 16.00 -4.43 -7.29
CA TRP A 142 17.34 -4.62 -7.83
C TRP A 142 17.28 -4.84 -9.34
N SER A 143 17.95 -3.98 -10.12
CA SER A 143 18.11 -4.17 -11.57
C SER A 143 19.44 -4.88 -11.87
N PRO A 144 19.42 -6.12 -12.39
CA PRO A 144 20.64 -6.81 -12.83
C PRO A 144 21.34 -6.10 -13.98
N GLN A 145 20.56 -5.51 -14.90
CA GLN A 145 21.09 -4.84 -16.09
C GLN A 145 21.86 -3.58 -15.70
N LYS A 146 21.33 -2.79 -14.76
CA LYS A 146 21.97 -1.58 -14.25
C LYS A 146 22.96 -1.84 -13.12
N LYS A 147 22.99 -3.07 -12.58
CA LYS A 147 23.76 -3.48 -11.39
C LYS A 147 23.59 -2.53 -10.20
N ARG A 148 22.35 -2.05 -9.99
CA ARG A 148 21.99 -1.13 -8.90
C ARG A 148 20.51 -1.25 -8.55
N TRP A 149 20.13 -0.66 -7.42
CA TRP A 149 18.74 -0.40 -7.07
C TRP A 149 18.08 0.56 -8.07
N ASP A 150 16.83 0.27 -8.43
CA ASP A 150 16.03 0.99 -9.42
C ASP A 150 14.67 1.36 -8.82
N ALA A 151 14.72 2.25 -7.83
CA ALA A 151 13.58 2.83 -7.13
C ALA A 151 13.80 4.35 -6.98
N PRO A 152 13.66 5.13 -8.06
CA PRO A 152 14.03 6.55 -8.04
C PRO A 152 13.22 7.37 -7.02
N GLY A 153 11.92 7.07 -6.86
CA GLY A 153 11.08 7.70 -5.83
C GLY A 153 11.47 7.35 -4.39
N LEU A 154 12.33 6.36 -4.19
CA LEU A 154 12.87 5.92 -2.90
C LEU A 154 14.39 6.17 -2.80
N GLY A 155 14.95 6.97 -3.72
CA GLY A 155 16.36 7.36 -3.71
C GLY A 155 17.35 6.33 -4.22
N ASN A 156 16.92 5.19 -4.78
CA ASN A 156 17.80 4.10 -5.25
C ASN A 156 18.79 3.58 -4.19
N ILE A 157 18.39 3.58 -2.91
CA ILE A 157 19.23 3.13 -1.80
C ILE A 157 18.47 2.04 -1.04
N GLU A 158 19.13 0.91 -0.76
CA GLU A 158 18.52 -0.25 -0.10
C GLU A 158 17.80 0.12 1.20
N THR A 159 18.44 0.92 2.06
CA THR A 159 17.88 1.26 3.38
C THR A 159 16.56 2.01 3.27
N SER A 160 16.44 2.95 2.33
CA SER A 160 15.21 3.69 2.05
C SER A 160 14.14 2.79 1.45
N ILE A 161 14.51 1.93 0.49
CA ILE A 161 13.60 0.95 -0.12
C ILE A 161 13.05 0.02 0.96
N ARG A 162 13.93 -0.59 1.76
CA ARG A 162 13.54 -1.50 2.84
C ARG A 162 12.60 -0.86 3.83
N HIS A 163 12.90 0.35 4.26
CA HIS A 163 12.03 1.09 5.18
C HIS A 163 10.63 1.33 4.59
N ASP A 164 10.56 1.79 3.35
CA ASP A 164 9.28 2.03 2.65
C ASP A 164 8.46 0.74 2.50
N GLN A 165 9.10 -0.35 2.08
CA GLN A 165 8.46 -1.65 1.84
C GLN A 165 8.01 -2.33 3.13
N GLU A 166 8.79 -2.22 4.21
CA GLU A 166 8.44 -2.74 5.53
C GLU A 166 7.20 -2.05 6.09
N ARG A 167 7.16 -0.71 6.08
CA ARG A 167 5.98 0.07 6.49
C ARG A 167 4.72 -0.35 5.71
N ARG A 168 4.82 -0.54 4.39
CA ARG A 168 3.69 -1.00 3.55
C ARG A 168 3.23 -2.40 3.91
N MET A 169 4.17 -3.33 4.07
CA MET A 169 3.87 -4.70 4.48
C MET A 169 3.17 -4.74 5.84
N LEU A 170 3.65 -3.96 6.82
CA LEU A 170 3.05 -3.87 8.14
C LEU A 170 1.65 -3.24 8.10
N ALA A 171 1.43 -2.23 7.26
CA ALA A 171 0.11 -1.65 7.03
C ALA A 171 -0.86 -2.71 6.46
N ILE A 172 -0.44 -3.48 5.45
CA ILE A 172 -1.25 -4.58 4.91
C ILE A 172 -1.61 -5.58 6.02
N ALA A 173 -0.63 -6.01 6.82
CA ALA A 173 -0.86 -6.96 7.90
C ALA A 173 -1.88 -6.42 8.93
N ARG A 174 -1.75 -5.17 9.38
CA ARG A 174 -2.71 -4.54 10.31
C ARG A 174 -4.12 -4.49 9.75
N ALA A 175 -4.27 -4.07 8.48
CA ALA A 175 -5.58 -4.00 7.83
C ALA A 175 -6.21 -5.39 7.63
N MET A 176 -5.40 -6.41 7.31
CA MET A 176 -5.85 -7.81 7.23
C MET A 176 -6.38 -8.29 8.58
N THR A 177 -5.65 -8.06 9.67
CA THR A 177 -6.06 -8.46 11.03
C THR A 177 -7.38 -7.79 11.42
N MET A 178 -7.53 -6.48 11.17
CA MET A 178 -8.78 -5.77 11.46
C MET A 178 -9.96 -6.29 10.63
N ALA A 179 -9.74 -6.60 9.35
CA ALA A 179 -10.77 -7.17 8.50
C ALA A 179 -11.21 -8.56 8.97
N GLN A 180 -10.26 -9.42 9.37
CA GLN A 180 -10.58 -10.74 9.94
C GLN A 180 -11.37 -10.62 11.25
N GLN A 181 -11.01 -9.69 12.13
CA GLN A 181 -11.73 -9.47 13.39
C GLN A 181 -13.17 -8.97 13.18
N GLN A 182 -13.37 -8.06 12.21
CA GLN A 182 -14.71 -7.58 11.85
C GLN A 182 -15.58 -8.69 11.26
N LEU A 183 -15.01 -9.55 10.41
CA LEU A 183 -15.71 -10.73 9.88
C LEU A 183 -16.09 -11.73 10.99
N ALA A 184 -15.28 -11.82 12.05
CA ALA A 184 -15.55 -12.66 13.22
C ALA A 184 -16.54 -12.04 14.22
N GLY A 185 -17.08 -10.84 13.98
CA GLY A 185 -18.08 -10.20 14.85
C GLY A 185 -17.56 -9.73 16.21
N LEU A 186 -16.25 -9.53 16.37
CA LEU A 186 -15.66 -9.09 17.64
C LEU A 186 -15.82 -7.56 17.85
N PRO A 187 -16.30 -7.09 19.02
CA PRO A 187 -16.49 -5.66 19.28
C PRO A 187 -15.17 -4.88 19.40
N ALA A 188 -15.07 -3.76 18.66
CA ALA A 188 -13.87 -2.94 18.46
C ALA A 188 -13.16 -2.44 19.75
N GLN A 189 -13.89 -2.33 20.86
CA GLN A 189 -13.37 -1.84 22.14
C GLN A 189 -12.59 -2.89 22.94
N ARG A 190 -12.89 -4.19 22.78
CA ARG A 190 -12.10 -5.27 23.43
C ARG A 190 -10.80 -5.57 22.67
N SER A 191 -10.76 -5.28 21.37
CA SER A 191 -9.64 -5.55 20.47
C SER A 191 -8.50 -4.53 20.59
N LEU A 192 -8.79 -3.25 20.87
CA LEU A 192 -7.76 -2.25 21.19
C LEU A 192 -7.00 -2.58 22.48
N ASN A 193 -7.68 -3.18 23.45
CA ASN A 193 -7.06 -3.65 24.69
C ASN A 193 -6.28 -4.96 24.48
N LEU A 194 -6.70 -5.87 23.59
CA LEU A 194 -5.91 -7.06 23.25
C LEU A 194 -4.61 -6.72 22.50
N LEU A 195 -4.62 -5.74 21.58
CA LEU A 195 -3.41 -5.25 20.93
C LEU A 195 -2.44 -4.54 21.90
N LYS A 196 -2.95 -3.98 23.00
CA LYS A 196 -2.12 -3.39 24.07
C LYS A 196 -1.66 -4.40 25.12
N LEU A 197 -2.36 -5.52 25.31
CA LEU A 197 -2.16 -6.47 26.41
C LEU A 197 -1.61 -7.83 26.00
N GLN A 198 -1.45 -8.10 24.70
CA GLN A 198 -0.75 -9.30 24.21
C GLN A 198 0.32 -8.92 23.18
N PRO A 199 1.50 -8.45 23.64
CA PRO A 199 2.64 -8.27 22.75
C PRO A 199 3.11 -9.59 22.15
N GLU A 200 2.74 -10.73 22.76
CA GLU A 200 3.27 -12.06 22.40
C GLU A 200 2.42 -12.82 21.37
N ALA A 201 1.12 -12.54 21.25
CA ALA A 201 0.25 -13.14 20.22
C ALA A 201 0.29 -12.36 18.88
N VAL A 202 0.81 -11.13 18.92
CA VAL A 202 1.14 -10.28 17.77
C VAL A 202 2.59 -9.84 17.94
N ASN A 203 3.51 -10.78 18.14
CA ASN A 203 4.94 -10.48 18.19
C ASN A 203 5.56 -10.67 16.79
N PRO A 204 5.55 -9.65 15.90
CA PRO A 204 6.41 -9.65 14.73
C PRO A 204 7.89 -9.43 15.11
N TYR A 205 8.25 -9.39 16.40
CA TYR A 205 9.60 -9.08 16.89
C TYR A 205 10.36 -10.27 17.49
N SER A 206 10.10 -11.52 17.07
CA SER A 206 11.08 -12.60 17.23
C SER A 206 12.25 -12.50 16.24
N PHE A 207 12.60 -11.29 15.83
CA PHE A 207 13.85 -11.04 15.11
C PHE A 207 15.02 -11.38 16.02
N SER A 208 15.86 -12.30 15.58
CA SER A 208 17.16 -12.58 16.21
C SER A 208 18.17 -11.41 16.05
N ARG A 209 17.71 -10.23 15.61
CA ARG A 209 18.48 -8.98 15.60
C ARG A 209 17.57 -7.83 16.02
N GLN A 210 17.58 -7.53 17.32
CA GLN A 210 17.04 -6.29 17.86
C GLN A 210 17.67 -5.08 17.13
N ARG A 211 16.83 -4.20 16.57
CA ARG A 211 17.18 -2.77 16.43
C ARG A 211 16.02 -1.95 16.95
N SER A 212 16.24 -1.34 18.11
CA SER A 212 15.33 -0.52 18.91
C SER A 212 14.88 0.80 18.26
N ASP A 213 15.48 1.13 17.12
CA ASP A 213 15.54 2.50 16.61
C ASP A 213 14.30 2.83 15.74
N TYR A 214 13.50 1.81 15.39
CA TYR A 214 12.43 1.89 14.40
C TYR A 214 11.02 2.12 14.98
N LEU A 215 10.81 1.82 16.28
CA LEU A 215 9.53 2.05 16.97
C LEU A 215 9.16 3.54 17.05
N TRP A 216 10.16 4.41 17.12
CA TRP A 216 9.98 5.87 17.21
C TRP A 216 9.58 6.51 15.87
N TRP A 217 9.96 5.92 14.75
CA TRP A 217 9.69 6.46 13.41
C TRP A 217 8.35 6.03 12.82
N ASP A 218 7.83 4.84 13.13
CA ASP A 218 6.50 4.41 12.66
C ASP A 218 5.39 5.25 13.35
N ALA A 219 5.50 5.49 14.66
CA ALA A 219 4.65 6.46 15.35
C ALA A 219 4.84 7.88 14.78
N GLY A 220 6.08 8.33 14.62
CA GLY A 220 6.41 9.65 14.10
C GLY A 220 5.98 9.91 12.65
N TYR A 221 5.99 8.91 11.76
CA TYR A 221 5.56 9.04 10.36
C TYR A 221 4.05 9.09 10.22
N TRP A 222 3.32 8.20 10.92
CA TRP A 222 1.86 8.26 10.96
C TRP A 222 1.38 9.52 11.65
N ASP A 223 2.01 9.91 12.77
CA ASP A 223 1.75 11.19 13.43
C ASP A 223 2.13 12.36 12.53
N ALA A 224 3.24 12.35 11.80
CA ALA A 224 3.61 13.43 10.86
C ALA A 224 2.63 13.55 9.69
N LYS A 225 2.18 12.44 9.08
CA LYS A 225 1.12 12.48 8.06
C LYS A 225 -0.20 12.98 8.66
N LEU A 226 -0.56 12.56 9.87
CA LEU A 226 -1.77 13.02 10.58
C LEU A 226 -1.64 14.47 11.08
N HIS A 227 -0.45 14.97 11.37
CA HIS A 227 -0.17 16.34 11.83
C HIS A 227 -0.05 17.32 10.67
N GLN A 228 0.57 16.96 9.55
CA GLN A 228 0.42 17.72 8.29
C GLN A 228 -1.06 17.85 7.89
N GLN A 229 -1.89 16.85 8.18
CA GLN A 229 -3.34 16.92 7.97
C GLN A 229 -4.06 17.88 8.93
N ARG A 230 -3.54 18.13 10.15
CA ARG A 230 -4.09 19.06 11.15
C ARG A 230 -3.68 20.53 10.94
N GLN A 231 -2.62 20.80 10.19
CA GLN A 231 -2.09 22.16 9.96
C GLN A 231 -2.76 22.92 8.81
N ILE A 232 -3.64 22.27 8.03
CA ILE A 232 -4.51 22.96 7.08
C ILE A 232 -5.82 23.26 7.83
N PRO A 233 -6.23 24.54 7.99
CA PRO A 233 -7.34 24.93 8.86
C PRO A 233 -8.63 24.13 8.60
N LEU A 234 -9.34 23.78 9.68
CA LEU A 234 -10.64 23.11 9.66
C LEU A 234 -11.73 23.90 8.89
N ASP A 235 -11.47 25.18 8.59
CA ASP A 235 -12.40 26.09 7.96
C ASP A 235 -12.13 26.31 6.46
N SER A 236 -11.16 25.61 5.86
CA SER A 236 -11.07 25.55 4.39
C SER A 236 -12.03 24.46 3.91
N ASP A 237 -13.29 24.85 3.70
CA ASP A 237 -14.20 24.16 2.79
C ASP A 237 -13.42 23.92 1.48
N PRO A 238 -13.15 22.66 1.05
CA PRO A 238 -12.71 22.43 -0.31
C PRO A 238 -13.96 22.67 -1.15
N ALA A 239 -14.22 23.95 -1.40
CA ALA A 239 -15.29 24.40 -2.25
C ALA A 239 -15.26 23.52 -3.49
N TYR A 240 -16.35 22.78 -3.69
CA TYR A 240 -16.85 22.52 -5.02
C TYR A 240 -16.82 23.88 -5.72
N ASP A 241 -15.78 24.13 -6.51
CA ASP A 241 -15.61 25.38 -7.23
C ASP A 241 -16.62 25.38 -8.38
N ARG A 242 -17.87 25.65 -8.02
CA ARG A 242 -18.90 26.18 -8.91
C ARG A 242 -18.44 27.56 -9.31
N GLY A 243 -17.70 27.67 -10.40
CA GLY A 243 -17.41 28.99 -10.93
C GLY A 243 -16.40 29.05 -12.06
N PHE A 244 -16.65 28.44 -13.22
CA PHE A 244 -16.16 29.00 -14.49
C PHE A 244 -17.17 28.75 -15.62
N ALA A 245 -18.30 29.45 -15.53
CA ALA A 245 -18.97 29.99 -16.71
C ALA A 245 -18.55 31.47 -16.81
N ASN A 246 -18.14 31.85 -18.03
CA ASN A 246 -17.81 33.19 -18.55
C ASN A 246 -16.32 33.49 -18.79
N GLY A 247 -15.97 33.47 -20.08
CA GLY A 247 -15.59 34.72 -20.75
C GLY A 247 -14.12 34.95 -21.09
N SER A 248 -13.88 35.05 -22.40
CA SER A 248 -12.94 35.95 -23.11
C SER A 248 -11.43 35.68 -23.15
N ASN A 249 -10.98 35.41 -24.38
CA ASN A 249 -9.84 35.98 -25.13
C ASN A 249 -8.49 36.13 -24.43
N PHE A 250 -7.46 35.39 -24.88
CA PHE A 250 -6.50 35.79 -25.93
C PHE A 250 -5.75 34.54 -26.42
#